data_AF-A0A2E7ZU16-F1
#
_entry.id   AF-A0A2E7ZU16-F1
#
_cell.length_a   1.000
_cell.length_b   1.000
_cell.length_c   1.000
_cell.angle_alpha   90.00
_cell.angle_beta   90.00
_cell.angle_gamma   90.00
#
_symmetry.space_group_name_H-M   'P 1'
#
loop_
_entity.id
_entity.type
_entity.pdbx_description
1 polymer ?
#
loop_
_entity_poly.entity_id
_entity_poly.type
_entity_poly.pdbx_seq_one_letter_code
_entity_poly.pdbx_strand_id
1 'polypeptide(L)'
;MSSTTSTDSRFRLTIALTTMALIGCGSTYEPAAGVGAGVGTQDGGGLLDGRAASDTSPVVDTVGQQDVNVAKDTAVAGDVASPTSALVDPACIDGQYQEVLPTGKQDISDLVSGYTPAGYMSFINTALERRYPLGKMLVTDAIDRAPQHCVDTFLPASFRSSASQVLSRMGVIVHECGHFYDIYKKGKAFGASHYQITEGLGFTCTGAANQGAKSTFARSLINTDKWASANKPCAKLGDQGCDSYAAIYLNGDPNDGKFESGDQGFNMLFEEVVQYVNSLAEAVAFKDQIFGATSARDGILTFVWYMTRYLQMARLQYPDSYEILSQNKCWREAILTVWGRAWLYLEATKGDKKLTIKGDKLLVNATEPDLVNEIALLRKIQGCP
;
A
#
# COMPACT_ATOMS: atom_id res chain seq x y z
N MET A 1 -39.69 -24.10 4.03
CA MET A 1 -39.28 -22.75 4.48
C MET A 1 -38.44 -22.90 5.74
N SER A 2 -37.13 -22.74 5.63
CA SER A 2 -36.27 -22.42 6.77
C SER A 2 -35.03 -21.73 6.22
N SER A 3 -34.81 -20.49 6.65
CA SER A 3 -33.74 -19.61 6.21
C SER A 3 -32.49 -19.84 7.05
N THR A 4 -31.44 -20.37 6.46
CA THR A 4 -30.11 -20.47 7.06
C THR A 4 -29.06 -19.97 6.07
N THR A 5 -29.02 -18.66 5.82
CA THR A 5 -27.94 -18.02 5.05
C THR A 5 -27.81 -16.54 5.42
N SER A 6 -26.91 -16.21 6.36
CA SER A 6 -26.35 -14.83 6.45
C SER A 6 -25.15 -14.70 7.40
N THR A 7 -24.93 -15.63 8.34
CA THR A 7 -23.88 -15.50 9.37
C THR A 7 -22.55 -16.13 8.98
N ASP A 8 -22.53 -17.12 8.07
CA ASP A 8 -21.34 -17.92 7.78
C ASP A 8 -20.32 -17.20 6.87
N SER A 9 -20.76 -16.35 5.93
CA SER A 9 -19.82 -15.64 5.03
C SER A 9 -19.09 -14.48 5.70
N ARG A 10 -19.73 -13.80 6.64
CA ARG A 10 -19.12 -12.70 7.41
C ARG A 10 -18.09 -13.21 8.42
N PHE A 11 -18.31 -14.41 8.97
CA PHE A 11 -17.40 -15.02 9.95
C PHE A 11 -16.12 -15.55 9.28
N ARG A 12 -16.22 -16.07 8.04
CA ARG A 12 -15.06 -16.61 7.30
C ARG A 12 -14.13 -15.54 6.72
N LEU A 13 -14.66 -14.37 6.35
CA LEU A 13 -13.84 -13.24 5.88
C LEU A 13 -13.00 -12.63 7.02
N THR A 14 -13.56 -12.52 8.23
CA THR A 14 -12.85 -12.06 9.44
C THR A 14 -11.70 -12.99 9.84
N ILE A 15 -11.85 -14.31 9.63
CA ILE A 15 -10.81 -15.31 9.94
C ILE A 15 -9.64 -15.20 8.95
N ALA A 16 -9.88 -14.94 7.66
CA ALA A 16 -8.81 -14.72 6.71
C ALA A 16 -7.96 -13.49 7.08
N LEU A 17 -8.60 -12.35 7.41
CA LEU A 17 -7.93 -11.09 7.79
C LEU A 17 -7.17 -11.17 9.13
N THR A 18 -7.68 -11.89 10.14
CA THR A 18 -7.02 -11.95 11.47
C THR A 18 -5.72 -12.75 11.48
N THR A 19 -5.53 -13.70 10.56
CA THR A 19 -4.25 -14.44 10.42
C THR A 19 -3.17 -13.67 9.62
N MET A 20 -3.55 -12.62 8.88
CA MET A 20 -2.67 -11.91 7.94
C MET A 20 -1.85 -10.76 8.57
N ALA A 21 -2.37 -10.13 9.63
CA ALA A 21 -1.85 -8.84 10.09
C ALA A 21 -0.61 -8.87 11.01
N LEU A 22 -0.13 -10.04 11.42
CA LEU A 22 1.07 -10.13 12.27
C LEU A 22 2.39 -10.13 11.50
N ILE A 23 2.38 -10.39 10.18
CA ILE A 23 3.61 -10.75 9.46
C ILE A 23 3.79 -10.00 8.13
N GLY A 24 2.72 -9.52 7.47
CA GLY A 24 2.82 -8.89 6.14
C GLY A 24 3.31 -7.44 6.10
N CYS A 25 3.06 -6.67 7.17
CA CYS A 25 3.37 -5.22 7.22
C CYS A 25 4.10 -4.79 8.51
N GLY A 26 4.54 -5.75 9.34
CA GLY A 26 5.33 -5.47 10.54
C GLY A 26 6.83 -5.52 10.23
N SER A 27 7.58 -4.49 10.65
CA SER A 27 9.05 -4.55 10.73
C SER A 27 9.46 -5.88 11.36
N THR A 28 10.10 -6.76 10.59
CA THR A 28 10.91 -7.83 11.17
C THR A 28 12.11 -7.16 11.80
N TYR A 29 11.97 -6.72 13.05
CA TYR A 29 13.11 -6.50 13.92
C TYR A 29 13.78 -7.86 14.08
N GLU A 30 14.83 -8.11 13.31
CA GLU A 30 15.77 -9.18 13.64
C GLU A 30 16.46 -8.77 14.95
N PRO A 31 16.31 -9.52 16.06
CA PRO A 31 17.12 -9.26 17.23
C PRO A 31 18.54 -9.65 16.88
N ALA A 32 19.39 -8.65 16.63
CA ALA A 32 20.84 -8.86 16.68
C ALA A 32 21.18 -9.44 18.06
N ALA A 33 21.89 -10.56 18.02
CA ALA A 33 22.29 -11.33 19.18
C ALA A 33 22.96 -10.45 20.26
N GLY A 34 22.39 -10.52 21.47
CA GLY A 34 23.04 -10.37 22.77
C GLY A 34 24.02 -9.21 22.99
N VAL A 35 23.59 -8.19 23.73
CA VAL A 35 24.38 -7.64 24.84
C VAL A 35 23.43 -7.31 26.00
N GLY A 36 23.76 -7.83 27.17
CA GLY A 36 22.94 -7.80 28.37
C GLY A 36 22.81 -6.43 29.04
N ALA A 37 21.92 -6.43 30.03
CA ALA A 37 21.67 -5.36 30.97
C ALA A 37 22.94 -4.72 31.55
N GLY A 38 22.94 -3.40 31.65
CA GLY A 38 23.96 -2.62 32.34
C GLY A 38 23.48 -1.21 32.63
N VAL A 39 23.08 -1.00 33.89
CA VAL A 39 22.83 0.31 34.51
C VAL A 39 24.12 1.15 34.51
N GLY A 40 24.03 2.44 34.21
CA GLY A 40 25.16 3.37 34.36
C GLY A 40 24.76 4.84 34.15
N THR A 41 24.84 5.61 35.21
CA THR A 41 24.58 7.06 35.36
C THR A 41 25.81 7.94 35.06
N GLN A 42 25.58 9.25 34.82
CA GLN A 42 26.51 10.40 34.93
C GLN A 42 27.59 10.56 33.82
N ASP A 43 28.11 11.74 33.46
CA ASP A 43 27.84 13.17 33.67
C ASP A 43 28.76 13.97 32.70
N GLY A 44 28.42 15.23 32.42
CA GLY A 44 29.36 16.31 32.00
C GLY A 44 29.53 16.53 30.50
N GLY A 45 29.51 17.74 29.92
CA GLY A 45 29.47 19.09 30.48
C GLY A 45 30.19 20.07 29.53
N GLY A 46 29.50 21.15 29.14
CA GLY A 46 30.05 22.44 28.69
C GLY A 46 30.59 22.54 27.25
N LEU A 47 30.67 23.72 26.60
CA LEU A 47 30.11 25.07 26.75
C LEU A 47 30.79 25.92 25.64
N LEU A 48 30.20 27.08 25.32
CA LEU A 48 30.72 28.23 24.55
C LEU A 48 30.56 28.14 23.01
N ASP A 49 30.22 29.15 22.21
CA ASP A 49 29.84 30.59 22.26
C ASP A 49 30.20 31.05 20.80
N GLY A 50 29.57 31.95 20.05
CA GLY A 50 28.45 32.84 20.25
C GLY A 50 28.23 33.71 19.01
N ARG A 51 27.13 34.48 19.10
CA ARG A 51 26.84 35.82 18.53
C ARG A 51 26.66 36.06 17.02
N ALA A 52 25.59 36.80 16.79
CA ALA A 52 25.01 37.30 15.55
C ALA A 52 25.57 38.67 15.11
N ALA A 53 25.32 39.04 13.85
CA ALA A 53 25.04 40.42 13.45
C ALA A 53 24.32 40.46 12.08
N SER A 54 23.26 41.25 12.02
CA SER A 54 22.51 41.67 10.83
C SER A 54 23.17 42.87 10.15
N ASP A 55 23.00 43.04 8.83
CA ASP A 55 22.92 44.40 8.25
C ASP A 55 22.15 44.45 6.92
N THR A 56 21.57 45.62 6.65
CA THR A 56 20.44 45.89 5.75
C THR A 56 20.79 46.64 4.44
N SER A 57 20.25 46.15 3.29
CA SER A 57 19.64 46.88 2.13
C SER A 57 20.49 47.85 1.25
N PRO A 58 20.00 48.37 0.08
CA PRO A 58 19.38 47.75 -1.11
C PRO A 58 19.93 48.27 -2.49
N VAL A 59 19.26 47.89 -3.60
CA VAL A 59 19.13 48.51 -4.96
C VAL A 59 20.05 48.06 -6.12
N VAL A 60 19.46 47.49 -7.19
CA VAL A 60 19.30 48.04 -8.58
C VAL A 60 19.13 46.88 -9.58
N ASP A 61 18.02 46.91 -10.32
CA ASP A 61 17.69 46.05 -11.45
C ASP A 61 18.39 46.57 -12.73
N THR A 62 19.09 45.72 -13.46
CA THR A 62 19.45 45.98 -14.87
C THR A 62 19.60 44.67 -15.65
N VAL A 63 18.99 44.68 -16.82
CA VAL A 63 18.68 43.57 -17.71
C VAL A 63 19.93 42.87 -18.28
N GLY A 64 19.91 41.53 -18.22
CA GLY A 64 20.45 40.66 -19.27
C GLY A 64 21.80 40.02 -18.99
N GLN A 65 21.79 38.83 -18.38
CA GLN A 65 22.69 37.72 -18.74
C GLN A 65 22.22 36.42 -18.08
N GLN A 66 22.31 35.33 -18.82
CA GLN A 66 22.04 33.97 -18.37
C GLN A 66 22.86 33.66 -17.12
N ASP A 67 22.21 33.18 -16.07
CA ASP A 67 22.91 32.41 -15.04
C ASP A 67 22.09 31.22 -14.56
N VAL A 68 22.73 30.08 -14.77
CA VAL A 68 22.48 28.75 -14.25
C VAL A 68 22.44 28.83 -12.72
N ASN A 69 21.24 28.79 -12.16
CA ASN A 69 21.02 28.43 -10.76
C ASN A 69 19.71 27.67 -10.68
N VAL A 70 19.80 26.35 -10.72
CA VAL A 70 18.74 25.47 -10.22
C VAL A 70 18.66 25.76 -8.73
N ALA A 71 17.80 26.71 -8.37
CA ALA A 71 17.39 26.91 -7.01
C ALA A 71 16.90 25.56 -6.50
N LYS A 72 17.48 25.13 -5.38
CA LYS A 72 17.12 23.93 -4.66
C LYS A 72 15.65 24.08 -4.28
N ASP A 73 14.79 23.48 -5.09
CA ASP A 73 13.34 23.62 -4.97
C ASP A 73 12.95 23.11 -3.58
N THR A 74 12.59 24.07 -2.73
CA THR A 74 12.22 23.80 -1.36
C THR A 74 10.75 23.44 -1.45
N ALA A 75 10.46 22.19 -1.82
CA ALA A 75 9.10 21.72 -2.05
C ALA A 75 8.17 22.18 -0.92
N VAL A 76 7.25 23.06 -1.28
CA VAL A 76 6.20 23.56 -0.40
C VAL A 76 5.23 22.40 -0.16
N ALA A 77 4.51 22.40 0.96
CA ALA A 77 3.36 21.52 1.10
C ALA A 77 2.34 21.88 0.00
N GLY A 78 2.13 21.01 -1.00
CA GLY A 78 1.06 21.21 -1.99
C GLY A 78 1.37 20.95 -3.46
N ASP A 79 2.56 20.47 -3.84
CA ASP A 79 2.79 20.15 -5.26
C ASP A 79 2.13 18.82 -5.66
N VAL A 80 1.20 18.92 -6.60
CA VAL A 80 0.56 17.76 -7.23
C VAL A 80 1.61 17.04 -8.07
N ALA A 81 1.88 15.77 -7.75
CA ALA A 81 2.87 14.97 -8.45
C ALA A 81 2.20 14.04 -9.48
N SER A 82 2.88 13.80 -10.60
CA SER A 82 2.52 12.79 -11.61
C SER A 82 3.62 11.73 -11.69
N PRO A 83 3.29 10.47 -12.03
CA PRO A 83 4.32 9.45 -12.27
C PRO A 83 5.16 9.82 -13.50
N THR A 84 6.47 9.61 -13.41
CA THR A 84 7.45 9.89 -14.46
C THR A 84 8.07 8.61 -15.03
N SER A 85 7.62 7.45 -14.56
CA SER A 85 8.21 6.16 -14.88
C SER A 85 8.09 5.88 -16.37
N ALA A 86 9.12 5.27 -16.97
CA ALA A 86 9.02 4.75 -18.33
C ALA A 86 7.96 3.63 -18.47
N LEU A 87 7.41 3.16 -17.35
CA LEU A 87 6.36 2.15 -17.28
C LEU A 87 4.96 2.74 -17.26
N VAL A 88 4.79 4.06 -17.23
CA VAL A 88 3.51 4.76 -17.46
C VAL A 88 3.50 5.42 -18.84
N ASP A 89 2.32 5.78 -19.33
CA ASP A 89 2.19 6.56 -20.56
C ASP A 89 1.63 7.96 -20.20
N PRO A 90 2.42 9.05 -20.37
CA PRO A 90 1.99 10.41 -20.05
C PRO A 90 0.71 10.85 -20.75
N ALA A 91 0.35 10.24 -21.88
CA ALA A 91 -0.87 10.55 -22.62
C ALA A 91 -2.07 9.66 -22.22
N CYS A 92 -1.88 8.72 -21.30
CA CYS A 92 -2.90 7.78 -20.84
C CYS A 92 -3.26 7.99 -19.37
N ILE A 93 -4.33 7.32 -18.90
CA ILE A 93 -4.87 7.45 -17.53
C ILE A 93 -3.78 7.25 -16.47
N ASP A 94 -2.87 6.31 -16.68
CA ASP A 94 -1.84 5.99 -15.70
C ASP A 94 -0.72 7.03 -15.61
N GLY A 95 -0.31 7.65 -16.73
CA GLY A 95 0.64 8.78 -16.71
C GLY A 95 0.00 10.11 -16.37
N GLN A 96 -1.31 10.27 -16.58
CA GLN A 96 -2.10 11.43 -16.19
C GLN A 96 -2.54 11.41 -14.73
N TYR A 97 -2.33 10.28 -14.03
CA TYR A 97 -2.65 10.19 -12.61
C TYR A 97 -1.88 11.23 -11.80
N GLN A 98 -2.58 11.89 -10.89
CA GLN A 98 -2.04 12.99 -10.11
C GLN A 98 -2.57 12.93 -8.67
N GLU A 99 -1.68 13.10 -7.70
CA GLU A 99 -2.07 13.38 -6.33
C GLU A 99 -1.01 14.21 -5.59
N VAL A 100 -1.43 14.87 -4.52
CA VAL A 100 -0.50 15.51 -3.59
C VAL A 100 0.15 14.40 -2.77
N LEU A 101 1.47 14.25 -2.90
CA LEU A 101 2.18 13.26 -2.11
C LEU A 101 2.12 13.63 -0.63
N PRO A 102 1.85 12.67 0.28
CA PRO A 102 2.01 12.91 1.69
C PRO A 102 3.46 13.33 1.97
N THR A 103 3.63 14.33 2.83
CA THR A 103 4.96 14.80 3.20
C THR A 103 5.15 14.54 4.69
N GLY A 104 6.22 13.83 5.06
CA GLY A 104 6.66 13.72 6.46
C GLY A 104 7.18 15.04 7.05
N LYS A 105 6.90 16.18 6.40
CA LYS A 105 7.34 17.52 6.78
C LYS A 105 6.47 18.14 7.87
N GLN A 106 5.21 17.75 7.95
CA GLN A 106 4.34 18.24 9.02
C GLN A 106 4.79 17.61 10.34
N ASP A 107 5.18 18.44 11.31
CA ASP A 107 5.65 17.94 12.60
C ASP A 107 4.53 17.19 13.34
N ILE A 108 4.86 16.14 14.08
CA ILE A 108 3.93 15.41 14.97
C ILE A 108 4.52 15.22 16.38
N SER A 109 5.60 15.93 16.70
CA SER A 109 6.31 15.80 17.97
C SER A 109 5.42 16.11 19.19
N ASP A 110 4.47 17.04 19.02
CA ASP A 110 3.40 17.36 19.98
C ASP A 110 2.50 16.14 20.25
N LEU A 111 2.09 15.43 19.19
CA LEU A 111 1.25 14.24 19.30
C LEU A 111 2.00 13.08 19.97
N VAL A 112 3.28 12.90 19.62
CA VAL A 112 4.14 11.86 20.21
C VAL A 112 4.37 12.14 21.71
N SER A 113 4.65 13.39 22.06
CA SER A 113 4.90 13.80 23.45
C SER A 113 3.63 13.76 24.31
N GLY A 114 2.47 14.04 23.72
CA GLY A 114 1.16 13.99 24.38
C GLY A 114 0.49 12.61 24.38
N TYR A 115 1.15 11.57 23.88
CA TYR A 115 0.55 10.26 23.74
C TYR A 115 0.17 9.62 25.08
N THR A 116 -1.02 9.05 25.14
CA THR A 116 -1.44 8.15 26.23
C THR A 116 -2.04 6.87 25.67
N PRO A 117 -1.90 5.72 26.35
CA PRO A 117 -2.50 4.47 25.90
C PRO A 117 -4.03 4.53 25.72
N ALA A 118 -4.72 5.33 26.56
CA ALA A 118 -6.16 5.54 26.43
C ALA A 118 -6.52 6.44 25.22
N GLY A 119 -5.62 7.32 24.79
CA GLY A 119 -5.80 8.25 23.68
C GLY A 119 -5.35 7.73 22.31
N TYR A 120 -5.04 6.44 22.17
CA TYR A 120 -4.42 5.88 20.95
C TYR A 120 -5.23 6.17 19.67
N MET A 121 -6.57 6.12 19.71
CA MET A 121 -7.42 6.46 18.56
C MET A 121 -7.29 7.93 18.16
N SER A 122 -7.30 8.84 19.14
CA SER A 122 -7.13 10.27 18.89
C SER A 122 -5.76 10.55 18.28
N PHE A 123 -4.72 9.86 18.78
CA PHE A 123 -3.38 9.95 18.24
C PHE A 123 -3.33 9.50 16.78
N ILE A 124 -3.88 8.32 16.46
CA ILE A 124 -3.93 7.79 15.08
C ILE A 124 -4.64 8.77 14.14
N ASN A 125 -5.85 9.21 14.51
CA ASN A 125 -6.66 10.08 13.67
C ASN A 125 -5.98 11.43 13.43
N THR A 126 -5.38 12.03 14.46
CA THR A 126 -4.74 13.36 14.34
C THR A 126 -3.41 13.28 13.58
N ALA A 127 -2.64 12.21 13.79
CA ALA A 127 -1.40 11.99 13.07
C ALA A 127 -1.66 11.77 11.57
N LEU A 128 -2.63 10.91 11.24
CA LEU A 128 -3.05 10.67 9.86
C LEU A 128 -3.67 11.92 9.23
N GLU A 129 -4.51 12.67 9.94
CA GLU A 129 -5.02 13.96 9.44
C GLU A 129 -3.89 14.87 8.97
N ARG A 130 -2.84 14.96 9.79
CA ARG A 130 -1.76 15.91 9.56
C ARG A 130 -0.84 15.48 8.42
N ARG A 131 -0.65 14.17 8.20
CA ARG A 131 0.38 13.66 7.27
C ARG A 131 -0.15 12.84 6.09
N TYR A 132 -1.31 12.20 6.25
CA TYR A 132 -1.94 11.37 5.22
C TYR A 132 -3.47 11.34 5.34
N PRO A 133 -4.16 12.39 4.87
CA PRO A 133 -5.62 12.54 5.00
C PRO A 133 -6.45 11.37 4.44
N LEU A 134 -6.05 10.77 3.32
CA LEU A 134 -6.67 9.54 2.84
C LEU A 134 -6.58 8.42 3.88
N GLY A 135 -5.42 8.21 4.50
CA GLY A 135 -5.26 7.23 5.58
C GLY A 135 -6.21 7.51 6.75
N LYS A 136 -6.42 8.79 7.12
CA LYS A 136 -7.43 9.16 8.11
C LYS A 136 -8.82 8.71 7.66
N MET A 137 -9.24 9.06 6.44
CA MET A 137 -10.55 8.68 5.89
C MET A 137 -10.75 7.17 5.93
N LEU A 138 -9.77 6.39 5.47
CA LEU A 138 -9.84 4.92 5.47
C LEU A 138 -10.02 4.37 6.89
N VAL A 139 -9.32 4.93 7.87
CA VAL A 139 -9.40 4.50 9.27
C VAL A 139 -10.72 4.94 9.91
N THR A 140 -11.14 6.19 9.77
CA THR A 140 -12.33 6.73 10.45
C THR A 140 -13.62 6.16 9.90
N ASP A 141 -13.73 6.00 8.58
CA ASP A 141 -14.98 5.58 7.95
C ASP A 141 -15.13 4.05 7.96
N ALA A 142 -14.04 3.30 8.18
CA ALA A 142 -14.09 1.86 8.42
C ALA A 142 -14.66 1.50 9.80
N ILE A 143 -14.62 2.44 10.76
CA ILE A 143 -14.92 2.21 12.19
C ILE A 143 -16.41 2.07 12.49
N ASP A 144 -17.30 2.68 11.69
CA ASP A 144 -18.71 2.83 12.10
C ASP A 144 -19.55 1.53 12.09
N ARG A 145 -19.07 0.43 11.50
CA ARG A 145 -19.92 -0.77 11.28
C ARG A 145 -19.23 -2.14 11.33
N ALA A 146 -17.95 -2.21 11.70
CA ALA A 146 -17.29 -3.49 11.94
C ALA A 146 -17.59 -3.99 13.38
N PRO A 147 -17.87 -5.29 13.60
CA PRO A 147 -18.16 -5.83 14.94
C PRO A 147 -17.00 -5.68 15.95
N GLN A 148 -15.82 -5.30 15.47
CA GLN A 148 -14.70 -4.75 16.22
C GLN A 148 -14.19 -3.54 15.43
N HIS A 149 -13.79 -2.45 16.09
CA HIS A 149 -13.09 -1.36 15.39
C HIS A 149 -11.90 -1.95 14.63
N CYS A 150 -11.77 -1.72 13.31
CA CYS A 150 -10.69 -2.30 12.50
C CYS A 150 -9.31 -2.06 13.16
N VAL A 151 -9.12 -0.88 13.75
CA VAL A 151 -7.93 -0.54 14.54
C VAL A 151 -7.70 -1.49 15.71
N ASP A 152 -8.74 -1.84 16.47
CA ASP A 152 -8.61 -2.74 17.62
C ASP A 152 -8.14 -4.15 17.23
N THR A 153 -8.57 -4.64 16.06
CA THR A 153 -8.14 -5.95 15.52
C THR A 153 -6.65 -5.95 15.16
N PHE A 154 -6.13 -4.85 14.63
CA PHE A 154 -4.76 -4.80 14.07
C PHE A 154 -3.74 -4.05 14.91
N LEU A 155 -4.20 -3.40 15.97
CA LEU A 155 -3.40 -2.79 17.02
C LEU A 155 -3.81 -3.39 18.37
N PRO A 156 -3.40 -4.62 18.70
CA PRO A 156 -3.75 -5.21 20.00
C PRO A 156 -3.17 -4.39 21.15
N ALA A 157 -3.74 -4.53 22.35
CA ALA A 157 -3.36 -3.71 23.52
C ALA A 157 -1.86 -3.70 23.83
N SER A 158 -1.14 -4.78 23.49
CA SER A 158 0.33 -4.90 23.64
C SER A 158 1.13 -3.90 22.81
N PHE A 159 0.56 -3.30 21.76
CA PHE A 159 1.18 -2.28 20.91
C PHE A 159 0.71 -0.86 21.22
N ARG A 160 -0.06 -0.66 22.30
CA ARG A 160 -0.61 0.66 22.68
C ARG A 160 0.17 1.32 23.82
N SER A 161 1.29 0.76 24.27
CA SER A 161 2.00 1.29 25.44
C SER A 161 2.75 2.60 25.15
N SER A 162 3.09 2.86 23.88
CA SER A 162 3.79 4.09 23.46
C SER A 162 3.39 4.53 22.05
N ALA A 163 3.59 5.83 21.76
CA ALA A 163 3.38 6.39 20.42
C ALA A 163 4.18 5.66 19.35
N SER A 164 5.43 5.30 19.65
CA SER A 164 6.31 4.56 18.73
C SER A 164 5.75 3.18 18.36
N GLN A 165 5.17 2.45 19.32
CA GLN A 165 4.52 1.17 19.01
C GLN A 165 3.29 1.35 18.13
N VAL A 166 2.48 2.39 18.36
CA VAL A 166 1.33 2.68 17.50
C VAL A 166 1.78 3.09 16.10
N LEU A 167 2.77 3.98 15.99
CA LEU A 167 3.36 4.38 14.71
C LEU A 167 3.94 3.18 13.95
N SER A 168 4.57 2.23 14.64
CA SER A 168 5.09 0.99 14.02
C SER A 168 4.02 0.09 13.39
N ARG A 169 2.74 0.33 13.71
CA ARG A 169 1.58 -0.41 13.19
C ARG A 169 0.71 0.44 12.25
N MET A 170 1.05 1.71 12.04
CA MET A 170 0.22 2.65 11.28
C MET A 170 -0.05 2.17 9.85
N GLY A 171 0.99 1.71 9.13
CA GLY A 171 0.85 1.15 7.79
C GLY A 171 -0.06 -0.08 7.73
N VAL A 172 -0.02 -0.95 8.74
CA VAL A 172 -0.95 -2.10 8.87
C VAL A 172 -2.37 -1.60 9.10
N ILE A 173 -2.55 -0.63 10.01
CA ILE A 173 -3.87 -0.10 10.34
C ILE A 173 -4.52 0.53 9.10
N VAL A 174 -3.77 1.35 8.35
CA VAL A 174 -4.24 1.96 7.10
C VAL A 174 -4.61 0.90 6.06
N HIS A 175 -3.74 -0.10 5.88
CA HIS A 175 -3.96 -1.20 4.94
C HIS A 175 -5.25 -1.96 5.26
N GLU A 176 -5.34 -2.44 6.49
CA GLU A 176 -6.41 -3.34 6.89
C GLU A 176 -7.74 -2.60 7.03
N CYS A 177 -7.75 -1.41 7.63
CA CYS A 177 -8.95 -0.58 7.65
C CYS A 177 -9.39 -0.17 6.24
N GLY A 178 -8.46 -0.08 5.27
CA GLY A 178 -8.79 0.11 3.86
C GLY A 178 -9.67 -0.99 3.28
N HIS A 179 -9.39 -2.27 3.60
CA HIS A 179 -10.29 -3.39 3.23
C HIS A 179 -11.69 -3.21 3.83
N PHE A 180 -11.78 -2.85 5.12
CA PHE A 180 -13.08 -2.61 5.77
C PHE A 180 -13.84 -1.43 5.14
N TYR A 181 -13.12 -0.37 4.79
CA TYR A 181 -13.66 0.78 4.08
C TYR A 181 -14.23 0.38 2.72
N ASP A 182 -13.48 -0.39 1.92
CA ASP A 182 -13.93 -0.87 0.61
C ASP A 182 -15.17 -1.78 0.72
N ILE A 183 -15.20 -2.68 1.71
CA ILE A 183 -16.38 -3.51 2.03
C ILE A 183 -17.59 -2.65 2.38
N TYR A 184 -17.39 -1.55 3.10
CA TYR A 184 -18.47 -0.64 3.47
C TYR A 184 -18.96 0.18 2.28
N LYS A 185 -18.05 0.80 1.51
CA LYS A 185 -18.40 1.70 0.40
C LYS A 185 -19.10 1.01 -0.75
N LYS A 186 -18.81 -0.27 -1.04
CA LYS A 186 -19.62 -1.02 -2.01
C LYS A 186 -21.10 -1.13 -1.59
N GLY A 187 -21.39 -1.01 -0.29
CA GLY A 187 -22.73 -1.02 0.26
C GLY A 187 -23.51 -2.29 -0.12
N LYS A 188 -24.67 -2.09 -0.78
CA LYS A 188 -25.55 -3.18 -1.22
C LYS A 188 -25.29 -3.64 -2.67
N ALA A 189 -24.21 -3.19 -3.30
CA ALA A 189 -23.87 -3.60 -4.66
C ALA A 189 -23.39 -5.06 -4.67
N PHE A 190 -24.33 -5.98 -4.90
CA PHE A 190 -24.04 -7.41 -4.99
C PHE A 190 -23.08 -7.70 -6.16
N GLY A 191 -22.04 -8.50 -5.89
CA GLY A 191 -21.04 -8.85 -6.89
C GLY A 191 -20.10 -7.71 -7.29
N ALA A 192 -20.07 -6.61 -6.52
CA ALA A 192 -19.13 -5.51 -6.71
C ALA A 192 -18.04 -5.50 -5.63
N SER A 193 -16.90 -4.92 -6.00
CA SER A 193 -15.80 -4.52 -5.10
C SER A 193 -15.56 -3.02 -5.26
N HIS A 194 -15.27 -2.34 -4.14
CA HIS A 194 -14.88 -0.93 -4.14
C HIS A 194 -13.37 -0.81 -3.99
N TYR A 195 -12.80 0.27 -4.51
CA TYR A 195 -11.37 0.59 -4.49
C TYR A 195 -11.20 2.08 -4.26
N GLN A 196 -10.87 2.49 -3.03
CA GLN A 196 -10.57 3.89 -2.75
C GLN A 196 -9.13 4.25 -3.14
N ILE A 197 -8.97 5.23 -4.04
CA ILE A 197 -7.67 5.63 -4.60
C ILE A 197 -7.15 6.92 -3.97
N THR A 198 -7.97 7.97 -3.95
CA THR A 198 -7.72 9.24 -3.23
C THR A 198 -8.96 9.61 -2.43
N GLU A 199 -8.98 10.69 -1.64
CA GLU A 199 -10.21 11.10 -0.93
C GLU A 199 -11.40 11.37 -1.87
N GLY A 200 -11.14 11.81 -3.10
CA GLY A 200 -12.15 12.15 -4.10
C GLY A 200 -12.32 11.11 -5.23
N LEU A 201 -11.45 10.10 -5.30
CA LEU A 201 -11.43 9.13 -6.40
C LEU A 201 -11.53 7.71 -5.87
N GLY A 202 -12.56 6.98 -6.31
CA GLY A 202 -12.70 5.56 -6.06
C GLY A 202 -13.49 4.87 -7.17
N PHE A 203 -13.33 3.56 -7.28
CA PHE A 203 -14.00 2.73 -8.28
C PHE A 203 -14.89 1.70 -7.58
N THR A 204 -16.09 1.46 -8.10
CA THR A 204 -16.92 0.33 -7.68
C THR A 204 -17.21 -0.51 -8.91
N CYS A 205 -16.45 -1.59 -9.08
CA CYS A 205 -16.51 -2.45 -10.26
C CYS A 205 -17.24 -3.76 -9.93
N THR A 206 -18.07 -4.21 -10.86
CA THR A 206 -18.80 -5.48 -10.77
C THR A 206 -18.07 -6.61 -11.46
N GLY A 207 -18.21 -7.83 -10.95
CA GLY A 207 -17.56 -9.02 -11.49
C GLY A 207 -16.15 -9.22 -10.94
N ALA A 208 -15.34 -9.98 -11.67
CA ALA A 208 -13.97 -10.35 -11.32
C ALA A 208 -13.76 -11.12 -10.01
N ALA A 209 -14.83 -11.68 -9.44
CA ALA A 209 -14.75 -12.58 -8.30
C ALA A 209 -14.62 -14.04 -8.74
N ASN A 210 -13.90 -14.84 -7.94
CA ASN A 210 -13.87 -16.31 -8.01
C ASN A 210 -14.71 -16.95 -6.89
N GLN A 211 -15.52 -16.15 -6.19
CA GLN A 211 -16.51 -16.62 -5.22
C GLN A 211 -17.90 -16.39 -5.82
N GLY A 212 -18.86 -17.24 -5.48
CA GLY A 212 -20.23 -17.11 -5.97
C GLY A 212 -20.31 -17.35 -7.49
N ALA A 213 -20.54 -16.29 -8.27
CA ALA A 213 -20.72 -16.38 -9.72
C ALA A 213 -19.46 -16.81 -10.51
N LYS A 214 -18.28 -16.82 -9.87
CA LYS A 214 -16.99 -17.26 -10.46
C LYS A 214 -16.70 -16.66 -11.84
N SER A 215 -16.85 -15.34 -11.92
CA SER A 215 -16.62 -14.57 -13.15
C SER A 215 -15.15 -14.50 -13.59
N THR A 216 -14.21 -14.75 -12.68
CA THR A 216 -12.79 -14.93 -13.01
C THR A 216 -12.20 -16.11 -12.25
N PHE A 217 -10.98 -16.52 -12.58
CA PHE A 217 -10.29 -17.66 -11.96
C PHE A 217 -9.62 -17.31 -10.61
N ALA A 218 -9.22 -18.34 -9.86
CA ALA A 218 -8.53 -18.18 -8.57
C ALA A 218 -7.14 -17.57 -8.75
N ARG A 219 -6.77 -16.59 -7.91
CA ARG A 219 -5.45 -15.96 -7.97
C ARG A 219 -4.31 -16.93 -7.69
N SER A 220 -4.54 -18.01 -6.92
CA SER A 220 -3.56 -19.07 -6.68
C SER A 220 -3.05 -19.74 -7.96
N LEU A 221 -3.84 -19.76 -9.05
CA LEU A 221 -3.43 -20.41 -10.30
C LEU A 221 -2.19 -19.78 -10.93
N ILE A 222 -1.89 -18.51 -10.65
CA ILE A 222 -0.66 -17.89 -11.16
C ILE A 222 0.60 -18.59 -10.62
N ASN A 223 0.54 -19.34 -9.51
CA ASN A 223 1.65 -20.19 -9.06
C ASN A 223 2.02 -21.32 -10.03
N THR A 224 1.24 -21.55 -11.08
CA THR A 224 1.52 -22.54 -12.13
C THR A 224 2.16 -21.94 -13.39
N ASP A 225 2.30 -20.62 -13.46
CA ASP A 225 2.91 -19.95 -14.62
C ASP A 225 4.44 -20.07 -14.65
N LYS A 226 5.05 -19.60 -15.75
CA LYS A 226 6.51 -19.64 -15.94
C LYS A 226 7.28 -18.73 -14.96
N TRP A 227 6.63 -17.71 -14.38
CA TRP A 227 7.25 -16.73 -13.49
C TRP A 227 7.21 -17.14 -12.01
N ALA A 228 6.38 -18.11 -11.63
CA ALA A 228 6.26 -18.59 -10.25
C ALA A 228 7.62 -19.01 -9.64
N SER A 229 8.54 -19.48 -10.48
CA SER A 229 9.88 -19.88 -10.04
C SER A 229 10.80 -18.71 -9.63
N ALA A 230 10.53 -17.48 -10.10
CA ALA A 230 11.35 -16.29 -9.80
C ALA A 230 11.21 -15.81 -8.35
N ASN A 231 10.08 -16.11 -7.70
CA ASN A 231 9.86 -15.86 -6.29
C ASN A 231 8.89 -16.90 -5.72
N LYS A 232 9.43 -18.07 -5.35
CA LYS A 232 8.62 -19.19 -4.88
C LYS A 232 7.95 -18.89 -3.53
N PRO A 233 6.72 -19.37 -3.29
CA PRO A 233 6.08 -19.25 -1.98
C PRO A 233 6.96 -19.81 -0.86
N CYS A 234 6.94 -19.15 0.29
CA CYS A 234 7.55 -19.68 1.49
C CYS A 234 6.83 -20.95 1.96
N ALA A 235 7.59 -21.95 2.40
CA ALA A 235 7.02 -23.17 2.99
C ALA A 235 6.44 -22.87 4.37
N LYS A 236 7.08 -21.97 5.12
CA LYS A 236 6.60 -21.44 6.39
C LYS A 236 6.75 -19.92 6.41
N LEU A 237 5.82 -19.25 7.08
CA LEU A 237 5.95 -17.82 7.33
C LEU A 237 7.21 -17.55 8.17
N GLY A 238 8.02 -16.58 7.74
CA GLY A 238 9.31 -16.26 8.33
C GLY A 238 10.52 -16.90 7.63
N ASP A 239 10.30 -17.83 6.68
CA ASP A 239 11.39 -18.37 5.87
C ASP A 239 12.06 -17.24 5.05
N GLN A 240 13.40 -17.31 4.93
CA GLN A 240 14.18 -16.37 4.16
C GLN A 240 14.30 -16.79 2.69
N GLY A 241 14.56 -15.83 1.79
CA GLY A 241 14.81 -16.10 0.37
C GLY A 241 13.57 -16.49 -0.47
N CYS A 242 12.39 -16.59 0.13
CA CYS A 242 11.13 -16.93 -0.52
C CYS A 242 10.12 -15.76 -0.48
N ASP A 243 8.96 -16.01 -1.07
CA ASP A 243 7.81 -15.12 -1.16
C ASP A 243 6.80 -15.40 -0.03
N SER A 244 6.83 -14.57 1.02
CA SER A 244 5.90 -14.66 2.14
C SER A 244 4.49 -14.19 1.76
N TYR A 245 4.36 -13.32 0.76
CA TYR A 245 3.06 -12.90 0.26
C TYR A 245 2.39 -14.06 -0.49
N ALA A 246 3.11 -14.78 -1.34
CA ALA A 246 2.51 -15.92 -2.06
C ALA A 246 2.02 -17.02 -1.10
N ALA A 247 2.71 -17.24 0.02
CA ALA A 247 2.29 -18.20 1.04
C ALA A 247 0.96 -17.85 1.73
N ILE A 248 0.54 -16.58 1.64
CA ILE A 248 -0.70 -16.05 2.22
C ILE A 248 -1.76 -15.82 1.15
N TYR A 249 -1.39 -15.18 0.05
CA TYR A 249 -2.33 -14.63 -0.94
C TYR A 249 -2.51 -15.53 -2.16
N LEU A 250 -1.57 -16.43 -2.44
CA LEU A 250 -1.64 -17.36 -3.57
C LEU A 250 -1.72 -18.82 -3.10
N ASN A 251 -2.09 -19.06 -1.85
CA ASN A 251 -2.18 -20.39 -1.25
C ASN A 251 -3.44 -21.16 -1.70
N GLY A 252 -3.52 -22.43 -1.32
CA GLY A 252 -4.70 -23.26 -1.55
C GLY A 252 -4.78 -23.91 -2.93
N ASP A 253 -5.82 -24.72 -3.11
CA ASP A 253 -6.20 -25.36 -4.37
C ASP A 253 -7.69 -25.07 -4.61
N PRO A 254 -8.04 -24.32 -5.66
CA PRO A 254 -9.42 -23.92 -5.92
C PRO A 254 -10.37 -25.09 -6.26
N ASN A 255 -9.85 -26.31 -6.36
CA ASN A 255 -10.60 -27.52 -6.71
C ASN A 255 -10.83 -28.48 -5.53
N ASP A 256 -10.27 -28.23 -4.34
CA ASP A 256 -10.32 -29.19 -3.23
C ASP A 256 -11.54 -29.02 -2.30
N GLY A 257 -12.33 -27.96 -2.54
CA GLY A 257 -13.55 -27.65 -1.79
C GLY A 257 -13.32 -26.99 -0.44
N LYS A 258 -12.08 -26.67 -0.08
CA LYS A 258 -11.74 -25.79 1.04
C LYS A 258 -11.64 -24.35 0.52
N PHE A 259 -11.71 -23.41 1.46
CA PHE A 259 -11.55 -22.01 1.13
C PHE A 259 -10.25 -21.51 1.72
N GLU A 260 -9.40 -21.04 0.82
CA GLU A 260 -8.13 -20.42 1.08
C GLU A 260 -8.11 -19.02 0.45
N SER A 261 -7.21 -18.18 0.96
CA SER A 261 -7.03 -16.83 0.47
C SER A 261 -6.67 -16.78 -1.02
N GLY A 262 -5.92 -17.76 -1.54
CA GLY A 262 -5.62 -17.85 -2.96
C GLY A 262 -6.79 -18.29 -3.84
N ASP A 263 -7.91 -18.78 -3.29
CA ASP A 263 -9.13 -19.05 -4.05
C ASP A 263 -9.87 -17.79 -4.46
N GLN A 264 -9.39 -16.63 -4.02
CA GLN A 264 -9.96 -15.33 -4.35
C GLN A 264 -9.75 -14.93 -5.81
N GLY A 265 -10.68 -14.12 -6.37
CA GLY A 265 -10.61 -13.69 -7.76
C GLY A 265 -9.68 -12.50 -7.99
N PHE A 266 -9.69 -11.96 -9.22
CA PHE A 266 -8.92 -10.75 -9.54
C PHE A 266 -9.38 -9.55 -8.70
N ASN A 267 -10.68 -9.46 -8.36
CA ASN A 267 -11.20 -8.38 -7.55
C ASN A 267 -10.48 -8.23 -6.21
N MET A 268 -10.18 -9.34 -5.54
CA MET A 268 -9.45 -9.35 -4.27
C MET A 268 -7.94 -9.24 -4.48
N LEU A 269 -7.39 -9.77 -5.58
CA LEU A 269 -5.98 -9.51 -5.92
C LEU A 269 -5.74 -8.02 -6.15
N PHE A 270 -6.64 -7.36 -6.87
CA PHE A 270 -6.56 -5.94 -7.16
C PHE A 270 -6.78 -5.07 -5.92
N GLU A 271 -7.67 -5.51 -5.00
CA GLU A 271 -7.84 -4.87 -3.69
C GLU A 271 -6.52 -4.81 -2.93
N GLU A 272 -5.75 -5.89 -2.89
CA GLU A 272 -4.41 -5.90 -2.29
C GLU A 272 -3.46 -4.91 -2.96
N VAL A 273 -3.47 -4.80 -4.29
CA VAL A 273 -2.64 -3.80 -5.00
C VAL A 273 -2.97 -2.40 -4.48
N VAL A 274 -4.25 -2.07 -4.36
CA VAL A 274 -4.70 -0.77 -3.83
C VAL A 274 -4.24 -0.58 -2.38
N GLN A 275 -4.43 -1.59 -1.53
CA GLN A 275 -4.08 -1.46 -0.11
C GLN A 275 -2.57 -1.38 0.12
N TYR A 276 -1.74 -2.08 -0.64
CA TYR A 276 -0.28 -1.89 -0.57
C TYR A 276 0.16 -0.53 -1.10
N VAL A 277 -0.54 0.05 -2.08
CA VAL A 277 -0.32 1.45 -2.49
C VAL A 277 -0.62 2.40 -1.33
N ASN A 278 -1.74 2.20 -0.62
CA ASN A 278 -2.05 2.96 0.58
C ASN A 278 -1.00 2.78 1.69
N SER A 279 -0.47 1.58 1.87
CA SER A 279 0.61 1.29 2.83
C SER A 279 1.90 2.03 2.52
N LEU A 280 2.34 2.09 1.25
CA LEU A 280 3.55 2.84 0.90
C LEU A 280 3.32 4.36 1.03
N ALA A 281 2.12 4.84 0.69
CA ALA A 281 1.76 6.24 0.89
C ALA A 281 1.87 6.64 2.37
N GLU A 282 1.36 5.80 3.28
CA GLU A 282 1.53 5.96 4.72
C GLU A 282 3.02 5.93 5.10
N ALA A 283 3.78 4.97 4.60
CA ALA A 283 5.21 4.87 4.93
C ALA A 283 6.01 6.09 4.45
N VAL A 284 5.62 6.72 3.34
CA VAL A 284 6.16 8.01 2.90
C VAL A 284 5.80 9.14 3.87
N ALA A 285 4.54 9.16 4.34
CA ALA A 285 4.03 10.15 5.28
C ALA A 285 4.74 10.10 6.66
N PHE A 286 5.15 8.91 7.10
CA PHE A 286 5.76 8.67 8.41
C PHE A 286 7.19 8.16 8.35
N LYS A 287 7.90 8.37 7.24
CA LYS A 287 9.26 7.87 7.01
C LYS A 287 10.27 8.25 8.11
N ASP A 288 10.13 9.43 8.68
CA ASP A 288 10.94 9.93 9.81
C ASP A 288 10.72 9.15 11.11
N GLN A 289 9.60 8.44 11.23
CA GLN A 289 9.25 7.58 12.36
C GLN A 289 9.63 6.10 12.15
N ILE A 290 10.22 5.78 10.99
CA ILE A 290 10.69 4.42 10.66
C ILE A 290 12.14 4.24 11.12
N PHE A 291 12.33 3.36 12.11
CA PHE A 291 13.63 3.09 12.74
C PHE A 291 14.42 1.93 12.11
N GLY A 292 13.76 1.04 11.37
CA GLY A 292 14.39 -0.11 10.69
C GLY A 292 13.88 -0.28 9.26
N ALA A 293 14.44 -1.23 8.51
CA ALA A 293 13.91 -1.55 7.18
C ALA A 293 12.51 -2.16 7.28
N THR A 294 11.64 -1.81 6.33
CA THR A 294 10.27 -2.30 6.21
C THR A 294 10.04 -2.88 4.81
N SER A 295 8.96 -3.64 4.65
CA SER A 295 8.55 -4.24 3.39
C SER A 295 7.56 -3.38 2.59
N ALA A 296 7.37 -2.09 2.93
CA ALA A 296 6.35 -1.25 2.31
C ALA A 296 6.47 -1.16 0.77
N ARG A 297 7.69 -0.95 0.26
CA ARG A 297 7.98 -0.97 -1.18
C ARG A 297 7.88 -2.38 -1.75
N ASP A 298 8.33 -3.38 -0.98
CA ASP A 298 8.35 -4.79 -1.40
C ASP A 298 6.93 -5.33 -1.64
N GLY A 299 5.96 -4.89 -0.84
CA GLY A 299 4.54 -5.24 -0.99
C GLY A 299 4.01 -4.80 -2.34
N ILE A 300 4.10 -3.50 -2.68
CA ILE A 300 3.60 -3.00 -3.97
C ILE A 300 4.28 -3.72 -5.14
N LEU A 301 5.61 -3.84 -5.13
CA LEU A 301 6.34 -4.51 -6.21
C LEU A 301 5.87 -5.95 -6.41
N THR A 302 5.61 -6.67 -5.32
CA THR A 302 5.06 -8.03 -5.36
C THR A 302 3.65 -8.05 -5.96
N PHE A 303 2.77 -7.15 -5.54
CA PHE A 303 1.38 -7.18 -5.96
C PHE A 303 1.16 -6.66 -7.38
N VAL A 304 1.92 -5.67 -7.86
CA VAL A 304 1.88 -5.29 -9.29
C VAL A 304 2.44 -6.40 -10.19
N TRP A 305 3.40 -7.18 -9.69
CA TRP A 305 3.89 -8.37 -10.37
C TRP A 305 2.83 -9.48 -10.42
N TYR A 306 2.10 -9.73 -9.32
CA TYR A 306 0.98 -10.68 -9.33
C TYR A 306 -0.16 -10.25 -10.24
N MET A 307 -0.51 -8.96 -10.21
CA MET A 307 -1.57 -8.41 -11.05
C MET A 307 -1.26 -8.60 -12.54
N THR A 308 -0.04 -8.29 -12.97
CA THR A 308 0.37 -8.45 -14.38
C THR A 308 0.47 -9.92 -14.80
N ARG A 309 0.94 -10.82 -13.91
CA ARG A 309 0.88 -12.29 -14.13
C ARG A 309 -0.55 -12.79 -14.31
N TYR A 310 -1.47 -12.31 -13.47
CA TYR A 310 -2.88 -12.65 -13.57
C TYR A 310 -3.47 -12.17 -14.90
N LEU A 311 -3.21 -10.92 -15.31
CA LEU A 311 -3.68 -10.38 -16.59
C LEU A 311 -3.15 -11.17 -17.78
N GLN A 312 -1.87 -11.55 -17.74
CA GLN A 312 -1.25 -12.37 -18.79
C GLN A 312 -1.91 -13.75 -18.88
N MET A 313 -2.10 -14.42 -17.74
CA MET A 313 -2.74 -15.71 -17.68
C MET A 313 -4.20 -15.62 -18.15
N ALA A 314 -4.91 -14.56 -17.74
CA ALA A 314 -6.26 -14.29 -18.21
C ALA A 314 -6.30 -14.20 -19.73
N ARG A 315 -5.44 -13.37 -20.33
CA ARG A 315 -5.40 -13.17 -21.79
C ARG A 315 -5.14 -14.45 -22.56
N LEU A 316 -4.25 -15.30 -22.06
CA LEU A 316 -3.81 -16.49 -22.78
C LEU A 316 -4.66 -17.74 -22.51
N GLN A 317 -5.25 -17.85 -21.33
CA GLN A 317 -5.85 -19.10 -20.86
C GLN A 317 -7.30 -18.94 -20.39
N TYR A 318 -7.73 -17.74 -19.98
CA TYR A 318 -9.08 -17.47 -19.47
C TYR A 318 -9.70 -16.27 -20.20
N PRO A 319 -10.02 -16.39 -21.49
CA PRO A 319 -10.46 -15.27 -22.33
C PRO A 319 -11.68 -14.54 -21.76
N ASP A 320 -12.66 -15.25 -21.19
CA ASP A 320 -13.84 -14.64 -20.55
C ASP A 320 -13.44 -13.75 -19.35
N SER A 321 -12.45 -14.19 -18.56
CA SER A 321 -11.88 -13.38 -17.48
C SER A 321 -11.20 -12.14 -18.04
N TYR A 322 -10.41 -12.29 -19.10
CA TYR A 322 -9.72 -11.16 -19.73
C TYR A 322 -10.70 -10.17 -20.36
N GLU A 323 -11.81 -10.64 -20.95
CA GLU A 323 -12.87 -9.79 -21.48
C GLU A 323 -13.47 -8.91 -20.37
N ILE A 324 -13.79 -9.50 -19.21
CA ILE A 324 -14.28 -8.74 -18.04
C ILE A 324 -13.28 -7.68 -17.61
N LEU A 325 -11.99 -8.02 -17.51
CA LEU A 325 -10.97 -7.11 -16.99
C LEU A 325 -10.57 -6.03 -18.00
N SER A 326 -10.56 -6.37 -19.29
CA SER A 326 -10.06 -5.49 -20.35
C SER A 326 -11.16 -4.68 -21.04
N GLN A 327 -12.35 -5.24 -21.25
CA GLN A 327 -13.42 -4.54 -21.98
C GLN A 327 -14.33 -3.73 -21.05
N ASN A 328 -14.52 -4.17 -19.81
CA ASN A 328 -15.25 -3.38 -18.83
C ASN A 328 -14.48 -2.10 -18.50
N LYS A 329 -15.07 -0.94 -18.84
CA LYS A 329 -14.47 0.38 -18.60
C LYS A 329 -14.08 0.59 -17.14
N CYS A 330 -14.90 0.13 -16.18
CA CYS A 330 -14.57 0.28 -14.75
C CYS A 330 -13.26 -0.43 -14.40
N TRP A 331 -13.12 -1.71 -14.76
CA TRP A 331 -11.92 -2.48 -14.47
C TRP A 331 -10.69 -1.91 -15.16
N ARG A 332 -10.80 -1.60 -16.46
CA ARG A 332 -9.67 -1.06 -17.23
C ARG A 332 -9.19 0.28 -16.66
N GLU A 333 -10.10 1.20 -16.35
CA GLU A 333 -9.75 2.50 -15.77
C GLU A 333 -9.21 2.36 -14.34
N ALA A 334 -9.77 1.47 -13.53
CA ALA A 334 -9.25 1.20 -12.19
C ALA A 334 -7.82 0.65 -12.25
N ILE A 335 -7.56 -0.35 -13.10
CA ILE A 335 -6.23 -0.96 -13.27
C ILE A 335 -5.20 0.09 -13.71
N LEU A 336 -5.51 0.89 -14.74
CA LEU A 336 -4.61 1.94 -15.21
C LEU A 336 -4.37 3.01 -14.13
N THR A 337 -5.42 3.47 -13.45
CA THR A 337 -5.29 4.46 -12.38
C THR A 337 -4.37 3.96 -11.27
N VAL A 338 -4.58 2.73 -10.79
CA VAL A 338 -3.78 2.13 -9.71
C VAL A 338 -2.35 1.84 -10.17
N TRP A 339 -2.15 1.44 -11.43
CA TRP A 339 -0.81 1.31 -12.00
C TRP A 339 -0.05 2.64 -11.98
N GLY A 340 -0.69 3.72 -12.43
CA GLY A 340 -0.13 5.08 -12.37
C GLY A 340 0.25 5.49 -10.95
N ARG A 341 -0.69 5.30 -10.01
CA ARG A 341 -0.47 5.57 -8.59
C ARG A 341 0.64 4.73 -7.97
N ALA A 342 0.71 3.44 -8.28
CA ALA A 342 1.77 2.56 -7.80
C ALA A 342 3.15 3.07 -8.26
N TRP A 343 3.29 3.42 -9.54
CA TRP A 343 4.56 3.94 -10.05
C TRP A 343 4.90 5.33 -9.53
N LEU A 344 3.91 6.17 -9.24
CA LEU A 344 4.14 7.46 -8.56
C LEU A 344 4.87 7.25 -7.21
N TYR A 345 4.35 6.37 -6.34
CA TYR A 345 4.99 6.10 -5.04
C TYR A 345 6.28 5.27 -5.16
N LEU A 346 6.36 4.32 -6.11
CA LEU A 346 7.57 3.56 -6.37
C LEU A 346 8.70 4.44 -6.92
N GLU A 347 8.41 5.55 -7.59
CA GLU A 347 9.43 6.52 -7.97
C GLU A 347 9.82 7.43 -6.82
N ALA A 348 8.83 7.96 -6.09
CA ALA A 348 9.07 8.83 -4.94
C ALA A 348 9.92 8.17 -3.83
N THR A 349 9.89 6.84 -3.76
CA THR A 349 10.65 6.03 -2.77
C THR A 349 11.87 5.32 -3.36
N LYS A 350 12.25 5.64 -4.60
CA LYS A 350 13.41 5.02 -5.26
C LYS A 350 14.70 5.27 -4.45
N GLY A 351 15.44 4.19 -4.19
CA GLY A 351 16.70 4.25 -3.45
C GLY A 351 16.56 4.35 -1.92
N ASP A 352 15.34 4.43 -1.40
CA ASP A 352 15.11 4.48 0.04
C ASP A 352 15.23 3.09 0.69
N LYS A 353 16.40 2.83 1.28
CA LYS A 353 16.70 1.55 1.92
C LYS A 353 15.90 1.30 3.21
N LYS A 354 15.19 2.29 3.78
CA LYS A 354 14.30 2.05 4.93
C LYS A 354 12.96 1.43 4.52
N LEU A 355 12.55 1.61 3.27
CA LEU A 355 11.23 1.18 2.79
C LEU A 355 11.26 -0.16 2.05
N THR A 356 12.42 -0.83 2.02
CA THR A 356 12.60 -2.07 1.26
C THR A 356 13.57 -3.02 1.93
N ILE A 357 13.30 -4.33 1.80
CA ILE A 357 14.21 -5.41 2.21
C ILE A 357 14.75 -6.13 0.96
N LYS A 358 13.90 -6.37 -0.04
CA LYS A 358 14.20 -7.14 -1.26
C LYS A 358 13.89 -6.38 -2.56
N GLY A 359 13.79 -5.05 -2.50
CA GLY A 359 13.22 -4.23 -3.57
C GLY A 359 13.93 -4.35 -4.91
N ASP A 360 15.25 -4.49 -4.94
CA ASP A 360 15.99 -4.62 -6.21
C ASP A 360 15.60 -5.92 -6.95
N LYS A 361 15.45 -7.04 -6.23
CA LYS A 361 14.97 -8.31 -6.78
C LYS A 361 13.51 -8.19 -7.25
N LEU A 362 12.66 -7.61 -6.42
CA LEU A 362 11.22 -7.50 -6.71
C LEU A 362 10.94 -6.52 -7.85
N LEU A 363 11.78 -5.50 -8.02
CA LEU A 363 11.70 -4.57 -9.14
C LEU A 363 11.90 -5.30 -10.47
N VAL A 364 12.92 -6.17 -10.57
CA VAL A 364 13.15 -6.99 -11.78
C VAL A 364 11.89 -7.77 -12.15
N ASN A 365 11.23 -8.40 -11.17
CA ASN A 365 10.00 -9.15 -11.40
C ASN A 365 8.84 -8.23 -11.83
N ALA A 366 8.64 -7.12 -11.13
CA ALA A 366 7.57 -6.15 -11.39
C ALA A 366 7.70 -5.44 -12.75
N THR A 367 8.91 -5.39 -13.32
CA THR A 367 9.21 -4.75 -14.60
C THR A 367 9.50 -5.74 -15.73
N GLU A 368 9.17 -7.02 -15.55
CA GLU A 368 9.34 -8.04 -16.59
C GLU A 368 8.57 -7.62 -17.87
N PRO A 369 9.25 -7.46 -19.03
CA PRO A 369 8.66 -6.89 -20.23
C PRO A 369 7.37 -7.58 -20.71
N ASP A 370 7.33 -8.92 -20.67
CA ASP A 370 6.15 -9.70 -21.07
C ASP A 370 4.92 -9.35 -20.20
N LEU A 371 5.16 -9.06 -18.92
CA LEU A 371 4.12 -8.76 -17.93
C LEU A 371 3.69 -7.30 -17.99
N VAL A 372 4.64 -6.36 -18.10
CA VAL A 372 4.35 -4.93 -18.29
C VAL A 372 3.56 -4.69 -19.59
N ASN A 373 3.79 -5.50 -20.62
CA ASN A 373 3.04 -5.41 -21.87
C ASN A 373 1.52 -5.60 -21.68
N GLU A 374 1.06 -6.30 -20.63
CA GLU A 374 -0.38 -6.40 -20.33
C GLU A 374 -0.99 -5.03 -20.02
N ILE A 375 -0.24 -4.12 -19.39
CA ILE A 375 -0.70 -2.74 -19.18
C ILE A 375 -0.76 -1.99 -20.51
N ALA A 376 0.24 -2.14 -21.39
CA ALA A 376 0.22 -1.52 -22.71
C ALA A 376 -0.98 -1.99 -23.57
N LEU A 377 -1.36 -3.27 -23.46
CA LEU A 377 -2.57 -3.79 -24.12
C LEU A 377 -3.85 -3.14 -23.57
N LEU A 378 -3.94 -2.92 -22.25
CA LEU A 378 -5.07 -2.19 -21.66
C LEU A 378 -5.11 -0.73 -22.12
N ARG A 379 -3.97 -0.04 -22.22
CA ARG A 379 -3.90 1.32 -22.80
C ARG A 379 -4.44 1.37 -24.23
N LYS A 380 -4.06 0.40 -25.05
CA LYS A 380 -4.55 0.27 -26.43
C LYS A 380 -6.08 0.10 -26.48
N ILE A 381 -6.64 -0.72 -25.60
CA ILE A 381 -8.11 -0.91 -25.51
C ILE A 381 -8.80 0.35 -24.98
N GLN A 382 -8.15 1.08 -24.07
CA GLN A 382 -8.63 2.39 -23.60
C GLN A 382 -8.65 3.45 -24.71
N GLY A 383 -7.86 3.26 -25.77
CA GLY A 383 -7.69 4.24 -26.85
C GLY A 383 -6.68 5.32 -26.50
N CYS A 384 -5.71 5.01 -25.64
CA CYS A 384 -4.59 5.92 -25.38
C CYS A 384 -3.71 6.07 -26.65
N PRO A 385 -3.11 7.26 -26.88
CA PRO A 385 -2.42 7.60 -28.14
C PRO A 385 -1.22 6.73 -28.52
#